data_AF-A0A809S8P4-F1
#
_entry.id   AF-A0A809S8P4-F1
#
_cell.length_a   1.000
_cell.length_b   1.000
_cell.length_c   1.000
_cell.angle_alpha   90.00
_cell.angle_beta   90.00
_cell.angle_gamma   90.00
#
_symmetry.space_group_name_H-M   'P 1'
#
loop_
_entity.id
_entity.type
_entity.pdbx_description
1 polymer ?
#
loop_
_entity_poly.entity_id
_entity_poly.type
_entity_poly.pdbx_seq_one_letter_code
_entity_poly.pdbx_strand_id
1 'polypeptide(L)'
;MLKSICLAAVMMAMSGCAWLEPAPEEAAAPATARPVTDHARENAEVAALLAYYQGLLAMPAEELKREHQAVSQTFARDRTELGRLQLALLLCVPGAPWHDDARLMTLLDGAASRKAPADSPRRHFVTLLQKLVAERQREQKRADELQQKLDSMLTIERSLRGRAARKK
;
A
#
# COMPACT_ATOMS: atom_id res chain seq x y z
N MET A 1 -10.48 -61.25 11.35
CA MET A 1 -11.82 -60.66 11.46
C MET A 1 -11.68 -59.30 12.14
N LEU A 2 -11.95 -58.26 11.35
CA LEU A 2 -12.54 -56.98 11.77
C LEU A 2 -11.73 -56.13 12.76
N LYS A 3 -10.95 -55.13 12.30
CA LYS A 3 -11.46 -53.85 11.77
C LYS A 3 -12.75 -53.43 12.51
N SER A 4 -12.68 -52.87 13.72
CA SER A 4 -13.77 -52.02 14.26
C SER A 4 -13.60 -51.48 15.70
N ILE A 5 -12.40 -51.10 16.18
CA ILE A 5 -12.32 -50.49 17.54
C ILE A 5 -11.52 -49.17 17.60
N CYS A 6 -10.94 -48.71 16.48
CA CYS A 6 -10.34 -47.36 16.42
C CYS A 6 -11.33 -46.23 16.08
N LEU A 7 -12.63 -46.51 15.98
CA LEU A 7 -13.61 -45.54 15.48
C LEU A 7 -14.54 -44.94 16.57
N ALA A 8 -14.14 -44.97 17.84
CA ALA A 8 -14.96 -44.44 18.94
C ALA A 8 -14.46 -43.12 19.55
N ALA A 9 -13.38 -42.52 19.02
CA ALA A 9 -12.76 -41.34 19.64
C ALA A 9 -12.74 -40.06 18.77
N VAL A 10 -13.37 -40.06 17.59
CA VAL A 10 -13.28 -38.91 16.64
C VAL A 10 -14.62 -38.21 16.36
N MET A 11 -15.74 -38.68 16.90
CA MET A 11 -17.06 -38.04 16.71
C MET A 11 -17.54 -37.27 17.94
N MET A 12 -16.70 -36.38 18.48
CA MET A 12 -17.14 -35.46 19.55
C MET A 12 -16.47 -34.07 19.46
N ALA A 13 -16.24 -33.59 18.24
CA ALA A 13 -15.64 -32.26 18.02
C ALA A 13 -16.30 -31.44 16.90
N MET A 14 -17.57 -31.70 16.56
CA MET A 14 -18.35 -30.89 15.62
C MET A 14 -19.78 -30.71 16.14
N SER A 15 -19.94 -29.97 17.23
CA SER A 15 -21.23 -29.40 17.61
C SER A 15 -20.98 -28.11 18.39
N GLY A 16 -20.50 -27.11 17.66
CA GLY A 16 -20.16 -25.80 18.20
C GLY A 16 -20.51 -24.69 17.22
N CYS A 17 -21.70 -24.74 16.61
CA CYS A 17 -22.31 -23.63 15.85
C CYS A 17 -23.84 -23.81 15.85
N ALA A 18 -24.46 -23.82 17.02
CA ALA A 18 -25.91 -23.69 17.15
C ALA A 18 -26.24 -23.17 18.55
N TRP A 19 -26.15 -21.85 18.73
CA TRP A 19 -27.14 -21.05 19.46
C TRP A 19 -26.63 -19.61 19.51
N LEU A 20 -26.90 -18.85 18.44
CA LEU A 20 -26.98 -17.41 18.56
C LEU A 20 -28.46 -17.10 18.61
N GLU A 21 -29.00 -16.86 19.80
CA GLU A 21 -30.33 -16.29 19.96
C GLU A 21 -30.39 -14.99 19.15
N PRO A 22 -31.36 -14.82 18.23
CA PRO A 22 -31.60 -13.52 17.65
C PRO A 22 -32.12 -12.64 18.79
N ALA A 23 -31.30 -11.65 19.18
CA ALA A 23 -31.75 -10.58 20.05
C ALA A 23 -33.05 -9.97 19.48
N PRO A 24 -33.97 -9.49 20.34
CA PRO A 24 -35.19 -8.86 19.88
C PRO A 24 -34.81 -7.75 18.91
N GLU A 25 -35.44 -7.76 17.73
CA GLU A 25 -35.32 -6.73 16.71
C GLU A 25 -35.87 -5.42 17.27
N GLU A 26 -35.04 -4.76 18.06
CA GLU A 26 -35.22 -3.37 18.47
C GLU A 26 -35.09 -2.57 17.18
N ALA A 27 -36.23 -2.06 16.72
CA ALA A 27 -36.39 -1.29 15.51
C ALA A 27 -35.38 -0.14 15.48
N ALA A 28 -34.21 -0.43 14.91
CA ALA A 28 -33.22 0.56 14.61
C ALA A 28 -33.86 1.49 13.58
N ALA A 29 -34.05 2.74 14.00
CA ALA A 29 -34.40 3.85 13.13
C ALA A 29 -33.60 3.73 11.82
N PRO A 30 -34.18 4.07 10.65
CA PRO A 30 -33.57 3.80 9.36
C PRO A 30 -32.21 4.49 9.30
N ALA A 31 -31.15 3.73 9.56
CA ALA A 31 -29.82 4.05 9.11
C ALA A 31 -29.97 4.19 7.61
N THR A 32 -29.73 5.39 7.10
CA THR A 32 -29.72 5.69 5.67
C THR A 32 -28.76 4.71 5.01
N ALA A 33 -29.30 3.61 4.50
CA ALA A 33 -28.53 2.57 3.84
C ALA A 33 -27.93 3.21 2.61
N ARG A 34 -26.66 3.64 2.73
CA ARG A 34 -25.86 3.97 1.56
C ARG A 34 -25.94 2.79 0.61
N PRO A 35 -26.14 3.02 -0.69
CA PRO A 35 -26.42 1.94 -1.60
C PRO A 35 -25.21 1.01 -1.64
N VAL A 36 -25.38 -0.23 -1.14
CA VAL A 36 -24.39 -1.32 -1.12
C VAL A 36 -23.75 -1.53 -2.50
N THR A 37 -24.43 -1.09 -3.56
CA THR A 37 -23.99 -1.13 -4.97
C THR A 37 -22.74 -0.29 -5.26
N ASP A 38 -22.54 0.84 -4.56
CA ASP A 38 -21.36 1.69 -4.79
C ASP A 38 -20.10 1.03 -4.22
N HIS A 39 -20.19 0.40 -3.05
CA HIS A 39 -19.08 -0.33 -2.44
C HIS A 39 -18.66 -1.55 -3.25
N ALA A 40 -19.62 -2.28 -3.84
CA ALA A 40 -19.31 -3.41 -4.71
C ALA A 40 -18.47 -3.00 -5.93
N ARG A 41 -18.83 -1.87 -6.56
CA ARG A 41 -18.08 -1.30 -7.69
C ARG A 41 -16.71 -0.80 -7.24
N GLU A 42 -16.62 -0.06 -6.14
CA GLU A 42 -15.35 0.43 -5.62
C GLU A 42 -14.40 -0.72 -5.26
N ASN A 43 -14.92 -1.79 -4.66
CA ASN A 43 -14.15 -2.99 -4.36
C ASN A 43 -13.60 -3.63 -5.64
N ALA A 44 -14.41 -3.72 -6.71
CA ALA A 44 -13.95 -4.24 -8.00
C ALA A 44 -12.86 -3.35 -8.62
N GLU A 45 -13.01 -2.02 -8.53
CA GLU A 45 -12.00 -1.06 -9.00
C GLU A 45 -10.67 -1.21 -8.22
N VAL A 46 -10.72 -1.32 -6.89
CA VAL A 46 -9.53 -1.54 -6.06
C VAL A 46 -8.90 -2.90 -6.34
N ALA A 47 -9.70 -3.96 -6.52
CA ALA A 47 -9.19 -5.28 -6.88
C ALA A 47 -8.47 -5.26 -8.24
N ALA A 48 -9.02 -4.55 -9.23
CA ALA A 48 -8.38 -4.36 -10.53
C ALA A 48 -7.06 -3.58 -10.42
N LEU A 49 -6.99 -2.55 -9.59
CA LEU A 49 -5.77 -1.79 -9.32
C LEU A 49 -4.68 -2.65 -8.66
N LEU A 50 -5.06 -3.52 -7.72
CA LEU A 50 -4.13 -4.45 -7.09
C LEU A 50 -3.61 -5.51 -8.08
N ALA A 51 -4.50 -6.06 -8.91
CA ALA A 51 -4.11 -6.98 -9.97
C ALA A 51 -3.19 -6.31 -11.01
N TYR A 52 -3.48 -5.07 -11.37
CA TYR A 52 -2.62 -4.25 -12.24
C TYR A 52 -1.23 -4.09 -11.62
N TYR A 53 -1.12 -3.74 -10.33
CA TYR A 53 0.17 -3.62 -9.66
C TYR A 53 0.95 -4.94 -9.63
N GLN A 54 0.28 -6.07 -9.39
CA GLN A 54 0.92 -7.39 -9.49
C GLN A 54 1.48 -7.65 -10.90
N GLY A 55 0.75 -7.26 -11.94
CA GLY A 55 1.22 -7.31 -13.32
C GLY A 55 2.48 -6.47 -13.54
N LEU A 56 2.52 -5.23 -13.02
CA LEU A 56 3.69 -4.36 -13.11
C LEU A 56 4.95 -4.99 -12.50
N LEU A 57 4.82 -5.68 -11.36
CA LEU A 57 5.95 -6.34 -10.70
C LEU A 57 6.52 -7.51 -11.51
N ALA A 58 5.72 -8.11 -12.41
CA ALA A 58 6.14 -9.19 -13.28
C ALA A 58 6.70 -8.72 -14.63
N MET A 59 6.57 -7.43 -14.97
CA MET A 59 7.03 -6.90 -16.25
C MET A 59 8.55 -6.79 -16.32
N PRO A 60 9.16 -7.06 -17.49
CA PRO A 60 10.55 -6.73 -17.72
C PRO A 60 10.73 -5.20 -17.76
N ALA A 61 11.94 -4.72 -17.43
CA ALA A 61 12.21 -3.30 -17.23
C ALA A 61 11.83 -2.39 -18.42
N GLU A 62 12.05 -2.86 -19.66
CA GLU A 62 11.70 -2.10 -20.86
C GLU A 62 10.18 -1.99 -21.07
N GLU A 63 9.42 -3.05 -20.79
CA GLU A 63 7.96 -3.01 -20.87
C GLU A 63 7.39 -2.13 -19.76
N LEU A 64 7.91 -2.26 -18.53
CA LEU A 64 7.51 -1.42 -17.41
C LEU A 64 7.76 0.07 -17.69
N LYS A 65 8.87 0.40 -18.36
CA LYS A 65 9.18 1.77 -18.78
C LYS A 65 8.19 2.30 -19.83
N ARG A 66 7.81 1.47 -20.79
CA ARG A 66 6.79 1.82 -21.81
C ARG A 66 5.43 2.02 -21.16
N GLU A 67 5.06 1.16 -20.21
CA GLU A 67 3.81 1.28 -19.45
C GLU A 67 3.79 2.58 -18.64
N HIS A 68 4.88 2.90 -17.94
CA HIS A 68 5.01 4.19 -17.24
C HIS A 68 4.80 5.39 -18.17
N GLN A 69 5.38 5.36 -19.38
CA GLN A 69 5.22 6.43 -20.36
C GLN A 69 3.78 6.53 -20.87
N ALA A 70 3.15 5.39 -21.20
CA ALA A 70 1.79 5.32 -21.71
C ALA A 70 0.76 5.82 -20.68
N VAL A 71 0.86 5.37 -19.43
CA VAL A 71 -0.01 5.80 -18.33
C VAL A 71 0.23 7.27 -17.98
N SER A 72 1.49 7.73 -17.98
CA SER A 72 1.81 9.14 -17.74
C SER A 72 1.19 10.05 -18.80
N GLN A 73 1.28 9.69 -20.08
CA GLN A 73 0.68 10.46 -21.18
C GLN A 73 -0.84 10.46 -21.12
N THR A 74 -1.44 9.30 -20.88
CA THR A 74 -2.90 9.16 -20.75
C THR A 74 -3.42 10.01 -19.58
N PHE A 75 -2.77 9.96 -18.42
CA PHE A 75 -3.15 10.77 -17.28
C PHE A 75 -2.97 12.29 -17.55
N ALA A 76 -1.89 12.69 -18.23
CA ALA A 76 -1.67 14.09 -18.58
C ALA A 76 -2.78 14.66 -19.49
N ARG A 77 -3.33 13.83 -20.38
CA ARG A 77 -4.46 14.17 -21.26
C ARG A 77 -5.78 14.20 -20.51
N ASP A 78 -6.15 13.08 -19.88
CA ASP A 78 -7.52 12.84 -19.43
C ASP A 78 -7.76 13.20 -17.96
N ARG A 79 -6.69 13.22 -17.15
CA ARG A 79 -6.71 13.51 -15.70
C ARG A 79 -7.76 12.72 -14.90
N THR A 80 -8.08 11.51 -15.34
CA THR A 80 -9.05 10.64 -14.67
C THR A 80 -8.52 10.15 -13.33
N GLU A 81 -9.44 9.86 -12.40
CA GLU A 81 -9.08 9.30 -11.08
C GLU A 81 -8.43 7.92 -11.22
N LEU A 82 -8.94 7.06 -12.12
CA LEU A 82 -8.33 5.76 -12.37
C LEU A 82 -6.89 5.90 -12.90
N GLY A 83 -6.66 6.79 -13.88
CA GLY A 83 -5.33 7.05 -14.42
C GLY A 83 -4.37 7.63 -13.37
N ARG A 84 -4.88 8.46 -12.45
CA ARG A 84 -4.11 8.95 -11.29
C ARG A 84 -3.64 7.79 -10.42
N LEU A 85 -4.54 6.87 -10.08
CA LEU A 85 -4.22 5.73 -9.21
C LEU A 85 -3.29 4.71 -9.90
N GLN A 86 -3.47 4.47 -11.21
CA GLN A 86 -2.54 3.64 -11.99
C GLN A 86 -1.14 4.25 -12.04
N LEU A 87 -1.04 5.56 -12.27
CA LEU A 87 0.25 6.27 -12.24
C LEU A 87 0.87 6.22 -10.84
N ALA A 88 0.07 6.38 -9.78
CA ALA A 88 0.55 6.27 -8.41
C ALA A 88 1.16 4.88 -8.14
N LEU A 89 0.51 3.81 -8.62
CA LEU A 89 1.03 2.44 -8.48
C LEU A 89 2.35 2.22 -9.25
N LEU A 90 2.51 2.81 -10.43
CA LEU A 90 3.78 2.77 -11.18
C LEU A 90 4.94 3.44 -10.43
N LEU A 91 4.67 4.50 -9.67
CA LEU A 91 5.66 5.18 -8.83
C LEU A 91 6.00 4.37 -7.56
N CYS A 92 5.13 3.44 -7.16
CA CYS A 92 5.38 2.53 -6.05
C CYS A 92 6.29 1.34 -6.42
N VAL A 93 6.53 1.07 -7.71
CA VAL A 93 7.33 -0.07 -8.15
C VAL A 93 8.77 0.09 -7.65
N PRO A 94 9.32 -0.88 -6.89
CA PRO A 94 10.66 -0.78 -6.33
C PRO A 94 11.72 -0.83 -7.42
N GLY A 95 12.81 -0.07 -7.25
CA GLY A 95 13.94 -0.06 -8.19
C GLY A 95 13.66 0.62 -9.54
N ALA A 96 12.47 1.18 -9.74
CA ALA A 96 12.15 1.92 -10.95
C ALA A 96 12.96 3.23 -11.04
N PRO A 97 13.53 3.60 -12.21
CA PRO A 97 14.36 4.80 -12.34
C PRO A 97 13.57 6.12 -12.26
N TRP A 98 12.23 6.06 -12.33
CA TRP A 98 11.32 7.20 -12.16
C TRP A 98 10.69 7.26 -10.77
N HIS A 99 11.27 6.55 -9.79
CA HIS A 99 10.83 6.59 -8.41
C HIS A 99 10.93 7.99 -7.82
N ASP A 100 9.82 8.51 -7.28
CA ASP A 100 9.74 9.83 -6.66
C ASP A 100 8.60 9.87 -5.64
N ASP A 101 8.96 9.84 -4.36
CA ASP A 101 8.01 9.82 -3.24
C ASP A 101 7.28 11.14 -3.06
N ALA A 102 7.94 12.25 -3.35
CA ALA A 102 7.34 13.59 -3.19
C ALA A 102 6.25 13.80 -4.24
N ARG A 103 6.53 13.40 -5.49
CA ARG A 103 5.56 13.40 -6.58
C ARG A 103 4.41 12.44 -6.30
N LEU A 104 4.71 11.22 -5.83
CA LEU A 104 3.69 10.23 -5.49
C LEU A 104 2.76 10.75 -4.37
N MET A 105 3.31 11.33 -3.31
CA MET A 105 2.48 11.91 -2.24
C MET A 105 1.56 13.01 -2.77
N THR A 106 2.11 13.93 -3.58
CA THR A 106 1.33 15.00 -4.23
C THR A 106 0.20 14.45 -5.11
N LEU A 107 0.48 13.37 -5.85
CA LEU A 107 -0.50 12.70 -6.70
C LEU A 107 -1.66 12.13 -5.87
N LEU A 108 -1.33 11.46 -4.75
CA LEU A 108 -2.30 10.88 -3.81
C LEU A 108 -3.06 11.94 -2.99
N ASP A 109 -2.44 13.08 -2.68
CA ASP A 109 -3.10 14.21 -2.01
C ASP A 109 -4.24 14.79 -2.85
N GLY A 110 -4.05 14.85 -4.16
CA GLY A 110 -5.05 15.35 -5.11
C GLY A 110 -6.09 14.32 -5.58
N ALA A 111 -6.05 13.08 -5.07
CA ALA A 111 -7.00 12.03 -5.47
C ALA A 111 -8.41 12.33 -4.95
N ALA A 112 -9.43 12.23 -5.81
CA ALA A 112 -10.82 12.42 -5.42
C ALA A 112 -11.25 11.39 -4.35
N SER A 113 -10.69 10.19 -4.42
CA SER A 113 -10.89 9.09 -3.45
C SER A 113 -10.55 9.49 -2.01
N ARG A 114 -9.68 10.48 -1.78
CA ARG A 114 -9.38 11.00 -0.43
C ARG A 114 -10.60 11.64 0.23
N LYS A 115 -11.46 12.28 -0.57
CA LYS A 115 -12.67 12.99 -0.11
C LYS A 115 -13.89 12.08 -0.03
N ALA A 116 -13.77 10.82 -0.45
CA ALA A 116 -14.85 9.86 -0.39
C ALA A 116 -15.26 9.57 1.08
N PRO A 117 -16.45 8.98 1.30
CA PRO A 117 -16.89 8.58 2.63
C PRO A 117 -15.86 7.71 3.37
N ALA A 118 -15.86 7.74 4.70
CA ALA A 118 -14.84 7.05 5.50
C ALA A 118 -14.81 5.53 5.28
N ASP A 119 -15.95 4.94 4.93
CA ASP A 119 -16.16 3.54 4.62
C ASP A 119 -15.82 3.16 3.16
N SER A 120 -15.50 4.13 2.30
CA SER A 120 -15.17 3.91 0.89
C SER A 120 -13.90 3.04 0.73
N PRO A 121 -13.99 1.90 0.03
CA PRO A 121 -12.82 1.09 -0.33
C PRO A 121 -11.72 1.89 -1.04
N ARG A 122 -12.10 2.83 -1.93
CA ARG A 122 -11.13 3.69 -2.62
C ARG A 122 -10.39 4.62 -1.65
N ARG A 123 -11.11 5.18 -0.67
CA ARG A 123 -10.48 5.99 0.39
C ARG A 123 -9.52 5.17 1.23
N HIS A 124 -9.91 3.95 1.63
CA HIS A 124 -9.03 3.05 2.37
C HIS A 124 -7.76 2.75 1.59
N PHE A 125 -7.88 2.44 0.29
CA PHE A 125 -6.75 2.16 -0.57
C PHE A 125 -5.78 3.35 -0.70
N VAL A 126 -6.29 4.55 -0.99
CA VAL A 126 -5.46 5.77 -1.07
C VAL A 126 -4.80 6.10 0.27
N THR A 127 -5.52 5.92 1.38
CA THR A 127 -4.98 6.15 2.72
C THR A 127 -3.84 5.19 3.03
N LEU A 128 -4.01 3.90 2.68
CA LEU A 128 -2.96 2.89 2.85
C LEU A 128 -1.70 3.29 2.06
N LEU A 129 -1.84 3.63 0.78
CA LEU A 129 -0.70 4.06 -0.04
C LEU A 129 0.02 5.27 0.56
N GLN A 130 -0.73 6.27 1.03
CA GLN A 130 -0.14 7.45 1.68
C GLN A 130 0.65 7.07 2.93
N LYS A 131 0.13 6.16 3.77
CA LYS A 131 0.84 5.70 4.96
C LYS A 131 2.13 4.99 4.59
N LEU A 132 2.11 4.09 3.61
CA LEU A 132 3.31 3.36 3.16
C LEU A 132 4.38 4.30 2.59
N VAL A 133 3.99 5.27 1.77
CA VAL A 133 4.92 6.25 1.19
C VAL A 133 5.48 7.19 2.27
N ALA A 134 4.66 7.63 3.22
CA ALA A 134 5.11 8.47 4.32
C ALA A 134 6.13 7.74 5.22
N GLU A 135 5.92 6.44 5.48
CA GLU A 135 6.90 5.63 6.21
C GLU A 135 8.20 5.47 5.41
N ARG A 136 8.14 5.19 4.10
CA ARG A 136 9.34 5.12 3.25
C ARG A 136 10.15 6.42 3.27
N GLN A 137 9.48 7.57 3.19
CA GLN A 137 10.15 8.88 3.30
C GLN A 137 10.81 9.09 4.66
N ARG A 138 10.20 8.60 5.76
CA ARG A 138 10.79 8.68 7.10
C ARG A 138 12.02 7.81 7.21
N GLU A 139 11.99 6.60 6.68
CA GLU A 139 13.16 5.71 6.67
C GLU A 139 14.29 6.27 5.80
N GLN A 140 13.98 6.85 4.64
CA GLN A 140 14.98 7.50 3.80
C GLN A 140 15.66 8.67 4.54
N LYS A 141 14.89 9.52 5.22
CA LYS A 141 15.45 10.62 6.03
C LYS A 141 16.36 10.11 7.14
N ARG A 142 15.97 9.04 7.83
CA ARG A 142 16.81 8.42 8.86
C ARG A 142 18.10 7.86 8.26
N ALA A 143 18.04 7.22 7.10
CA ALA A 143 19.22 6.72 6.40
C ALA A 143 20.17 7.87 6.01
N ASP A 144 19.64 8.96 5.45
CA ASP A 144 20.41 10.14 5.07
C ASP A 144 21.07 10.80 6.29
N GLU A 145 20.35 10.92 7.41
CA GLU A 145 20.89 11.45 8.68
C GLU A 145 22.02 10.58 9.24
N LEU A 146 21.89 9.25 9.16
CA LEU A 146 22.94 8.33 9.58
C LEU A 146 24.17 8.42 8.68
N GLN A 147 23.97 8.51 7.36
CA GLN A 147 25.05 8.69 6.40
C GLN A 147 25.81 9.99 6.67
N GLN A 148 25.10 11.10 6.92
CA GLN A 148 25.72 12.38 7.27
C GLN A 148 26.56 12.29 8.55
N LYS A 149 26.09 11.56 9.57
CA LYS A 149 26.85 11.33 10.81
C LYS A 149 28.13 10.55 10.52
N LEU A 150 28.09 9.49 9.72
CA LEU A 150 29.28 8.73 9.34
C LEU A 150 30.29 9.60 8.59
N ASP A 151 29.84 10.39 7.62
CA ASP A 151 30.70 11.29 6.85
C ASP A 151 31.34 12.37 7.74
N SER A 152 30.59 12.87 8.73
CA SER A 152 31.12 13.81 9.73
C SER A 152 32.23 13.17 10.58
N MET A 153 32.06 11.92 11.03
CA MET A 153 33.07 11.20 11.81
C MET A 153 34.33 10.95 10.99
N LEU A 154 34.19 10.52 9.74
CA LEU A 154 35.33 10.31 8.84
C LEU A 154 36.09 11.60 8.55
N THR A 155 35.38 12.73 8.47
CA THR A 155 35.98 14.05 8.28
C THR A 155 36.76 14.48 9.52
N ILE A 156 36.19 14.26 10.72
CA ILE A 156 36.86 14.53 12.00
C ILE A 156 38.13 13.67 12.11
N GLU A 157 38.07 12.37 11.83
CA GLU A 157 39.22 11.46 11.89
C GLU A 157 40.35 11.89 10.93
N ARG A 158 40.00 12.28 9.70
CA ARG A 158 40.97 12.82 8.73
C ARG A 158 41.61 14.11 9.21
N SER A 159 40.83 15.03 9.79
CA SER A 159 41.35 16.28 10.34
C SER A 159 42.31 16.05 11.53
N LEU A 160 42.03 15.05 12.37
CA LEU A 160 42.86 14.68 13.51
C LEU A 160 44.19 14.07 13.04
N ARG A 161 44.15 13.13 12.09
CA ARG A 161 45.36 12.54 11.49
C ARG A 161 46.23 13.60 10.81
N GLY A 162 45.63 14.51 10.03
CA GLY A 162 46.36 15.60 9.39
C GLY A 162 47.03 16.56 10.40
N ARG A 163 46.35 16.89 11.51
CA ARG A 163 46.94 17.70 12.59
C ARG A 163 48.08 17.00 13.31
N ALA A 164 47.98 15.68 13.53
CA ALA A 164 49.04 14.90 14.14
C ALA A 164 50.28 14.80 13.24
N ALA A 165 50.10 14.67 11.92
CA ALA A 165 51.19 14.65 10.96
C ALA A 165 51.95 15.98 10.85
N ARG A 166 51.26 17.12 11.00
CA ARG A 166 51.88 18.47 10.94
C ARG A 166 52.69 18.85 12.19
N LYS A 167 52.56 18.10 13.29
CA LYS A 167 53.28 18.34 14.56
C LYS A 167 54.61 17.57 14.67
N LYS A 168 54.96 16.74 13.69
CA LYS A 168 56.27 16.08 13.56
C LYS A 168 57.08 16.78 12.48
#